data_AF-A0A350I8W8-F1
#
_entry.id   AF-A0A350I8W8-F1
#
_cell.length_a   1.000
_cell.length_b   1.000
_cell.length_c   1.000
_cell.angle_alpha   90.00
_cell.angle_beta   90.00
_cell.angle_gamma   90.00
#
_symmetry.space_group_name_H-M   'P 1'
#
loop_
_entity.id
_entity.type
_entity.pdbx_description
1 polymer ?
#
loop_
_entity_poly.entity_id
_entity_poly.type
_entity_poly.pdbx_seq_one_letter_code
_entity_poly.pdbx_strand_id
1 'polypeptide(L)'
;EDQKIEVDHFIPLFGLSPKLGPIGEWGLNINKSAIDVDTVDYSTNVPGIYAIGDINTYEGKLKLILSGFHEGTLMVQSAFKYIYPDAKLSFKYTTVAGVNGFE
;
A
#
# COMPACT_ATOMS: atom_id res chain seq x y z
N GLU A 1 -34.40 -10.22 27.03
CA GLU A 1 -34.43 -11.57 27.63
C GLU A 1 -33.44 -12.44 26.89
N ASP A 2 -32.75 -13.30 27.62
CA ASP A 2 -31.77 -14.20 27.03
C ASP A 2 -32.50 -15.45 26.48
N GLN A 3 -32.13 -15.87 25.27
CA GLN A 3 -32.68 -17.07 24.62
C GLN A 3 -31.57 -18.10 24.35
N LYS A 4 -31.89 -19.38 24.53
CA LYS A 4 -31.02 -20.51 24.19
C LYS A 4 -31.56 -21.20 22.95
N ILE A 5 -30.69 -21.44 21.96
CA ILE A 5 -31.01 -22.16 20.72
C ILE A 5 -30.05 -23.33 20.60
N GLU A 6 -30.58 -24.52 20.34
CA GLU A 6 -29.80 -25.73 20.13
C GLU A 6 -29.36 -25.80 18.66
N VAL A 7 -28.05 -25.98 18.41
CA VAL A 7 -27.47 -26.08 17.06
C VAL A 7 -26.27 -27.04 17.07
N ASP A 8 -26.05 -27.74 15.96
CA ASP A 8 -24.86 -28.57 15.77
C ASP A 8 -23.62 -27.72 15.49
N HIS A 9 -23.77 -26.68 14.67
CA HIS A 9 -22.72 -25.76 14.28
C HIS A 9 -23.23 -24.32 14.19
N PHE A 10 -22.48 -23.38 14.76
CA PHE A 10 -22.72 -21.95 14.64
C PHE A 10 -21.56 -21.30 13.87
N ILE A 11 -21.87 -20.68 12.73
CA ILE A 11 -20.88 -20.02 11.86
C ILE A 11 -21.23 -18.53 11.76
N PRO A 12 -20.74 -17.68 12.68
CA PRO A 12 -21.00 -16.25 12.64
C PRO A 12 -20.16 -15.55 11.57
N LEU A 13 -20.76 -15.29 10.41
CA LEU A 13 -20.13 -14.59 9.28
C LEU A 13 -20.37 -13.07 9.34
N PHE A 14 -19.97 -12.42 10.42
CA PHE A 14 -20.23 -10.98 10.64
C PHE A 14 -19.40 -10.03 9.75
N GLY A 15 -18.47 -10.57 8.96
CA GLY A 15 -17.62 -9.79 8.07
C GLY A 15 -16.47 -9.10 8.80
N LEU A 16 -15.85 -8.13 8.12
CA LEU A 16 -14.66 -7.40 8.57
C LEU A 16 -14.96 -5.91 8.68
N SER A 17 -14.45 -5.26 9.74
CA SER A 17 -14.51 -3.81 9.92
C SER A 17 -13.08 -3.25 9.83
N PRO A 18 -12.71 -2.59 8.72
CA PRO A 18 -11.37 -2.05 8.56
C PRO A 18 -11.15 -0.88 9.52
N LYS A 19 -10.00 -0.88 10.19
CA LYS A 19 -9.54 0.20 11.06
C LYS A 19 -8.08 0.47 10.72
N LEU A 20 -7.67 1.73 10.79
CA LEU A 20 -6.27 2.11 10.58
C LEU A 20 -5.33 1.42 11.58
N GLY A 21 -5.83 1.17 12.79
CA GLY A 21 -5.10 0.44 13.82
C GLY A 21 -3.81 1.15 14.23
N PRO A 22 -2.74 0.40 14.54
CA PRO A 22 -1.47 0.98 15.01
C PRO A 22 -0.78 1.93 14.02
N ILE A 23 -1.09 1.88 12.73
CA ILE A 23 -0.51 2.77 11.71
C ILE A 23 -0.81 4.24 12.03
N GLY A 24 -1.94 4.52 12.70
CA GLY A 24 -2.31 5.88 13.13
C GLY A 24 -1.33 6.50 14.12
N GLU A 25 -0.48 5.71 14.77
CA GLU A 25 0.46 6.14 15.79
C GLU A 25 1.90 6.32 15.25
N TRP A 26 2.13 6.08 13.95
CA TRP A 26 3.47 6.09 13.34
C TRP A 26 4.00 7.51 13.02
N GLY A 27 3.29 8.56 13.44
CA GLY A 27 3.66 9.95 13.11
C GLY A 27 3.46 10.33 11.64
N LEU A 28 2.61 9.58 10.94
CA LEU A 28 2.26 9.84 9.54
C LEU A 28 1.23 10.97 9.45
N ASN A 29 1.37 11.81 8.42
CA ASN A 29 0.33 12.77 8.06
C ASN A 29 -0.88 12.00 7.53
N ILE A 30 -1.98 12.07 8.26
CA ILE A 30 -3.22 11.34 7.96
C ILE A 30 -4.37 12.32 7.78
N ASN A 31 -5.07 12.21 6.65
CA ASN A 31 -6.27 12.97 6.34
C ASN A 31 -7.42 11.99 6.08
N LYS A 32 -8.49 12.07 6.87
CA LYS A 32 -9.69 11.20 6.76
C LYS A 32 -9.34 9.70 6.69
N SER A 33 -8.43 9.26 7.56
CA SER A 33 -7.95 7.87 7.64
C SER A 33 -7.15 7.37 6.43
N ALA A 34 -6.63 8.29 5.61
CA ALA A 34 -5.71 7.99 4.52
C ALA A 34 -4.40 8.78 4.72
N ILE A 35 -3.27 8.19 4.30
CA ILE A 35 -1.93 8.77 4.45
C ILE A 35 -1.68 9.76 3.31
N ASP A 36 -1.28 10.99 3.65
CA ASP A 36 -0.87 11.99 2.67
C ASP A 36 0.49 11.61 2.05
N VAL A 37 0.63 11.76 0.74
CA VAL A 37 1.85 11.39 0.00
C VAL A 37 2.23 12.42 -1.06
N ASP A 38 3.52 12.46 -1.42
CA ASP A 38 4.01 13.18 -2.60
C ASP A 38 3.70 12.37 -3.87
N THR A 39 3.15 13.00 -4.92
CA THR A 39 2.78 12.29 -6.15
C THR A 39 3.95 12.02 -7.10
N VAL A 40 5.15 12.53 -6.81
CA VAL A 40 6.37 12.22 -7.55
C VAL A 40 6.80 10.77 -7.31
N ASP A 41 6.70 10.29 -6.08
CA ASP A 41 7.20 8.96 -5.70
C ASP A 41 6.41 8.24 -4.60
N TYR A 42 5.30 8.81 -4.14
CA TYR A 42 4.44 8.30 -3.08
C TYR A 42 5.12 8.15 -1.72
N SER A 43 6.16 8.96 -1.47
CA SER A 43 6.75 9.12 -0.15
C SER A 43 5.80 9.81 0.82
N THR A 44 5.89 9.41 2.08
CA THR A 44 5.16 10.06 3.18
C THR A 44 6.00 11.18 3.79
N ASN A 45 5.49 11.82 4.84
CA ASN A 45 6.27 12.78 5.64
C ASN A 45 7.42 12.14 6.43
N VAL A 46 7.44 10.81 6.59
CA VAL A 46 8.50 10.08 7.30
C VAL A 46 9.49 9.51 6.28
N PRO A 47 10.77 9.93 6.31
CA PRO A 47 11.76 9.44 5.35
C PRO A 47 11.89 7.92 5.34
N GLY A 48 11.92 7.34 4.13
CA GLY A 48 11.98 5.89 3.94
C GLY A 48 10.64 5.16 4.08
N ILE A 49 9.56 5.84 4.44
CA ILE A 49 8.21 5.27 4.47
C ILE A 49 7.39 5.81 3.28
N TYR A 50 6.76 4.88 2.57
CA TYR A 50 5.92 5.14 1.40
C TYR A 50 4.52 4.56 1.63
N ALA A 51 3.51 5.09 0.93
CA ALA A 51 2.15 4.58 0.99
C ALA A 51 1.52 4.55 -0.41
N ILE A 52 0.96 3.41 -0.81
CA ILE A 52 0.33 3.18 -2.12
C ILE A 52 -0.99 2.43 -1.97
N GLY A 53 -1.85 2.51 -3.00
CA GLY A 53 -3.15 1.84 -3.02
C GLY A 53 -4.20 2.60 -2.20
N ASP A 54 -5.16 1.88 -1.63
CA ASP A 54 -6.34 2.47 -0.99
C ASP A 54 -6.04 3.24 0.31
N ILE A 55 -4.85 3.04 0.88
CA ILE A 55 -4.42 3.64 2.15
C ILE A 55 -3.94 5.09 2.00
N ASN A 56 -3.54 5.53 0.80
CA ASN A 56 -3.01 6.88 0.59
C ASN A 56 -4.07 7.86 0.03
N THR A 57 -3.72 9.15 0.04
CA THR A 57 -4.50 10.20 -0.58
C THR A 57 -3.59 11.29 -1.16
N TYR A 58 -4.07 11.91 -2.25
CA TYR A 58 -3.46 13.05 -2.93
C TYR A 58 -4.52 13.67 -3.86
N GLU A 59 -4.24 14.85 -4.40
CA GLU A 59 -5.18 15.55 -5.29
C GLU A 59 -5.52 14.69 -6.53
N GLY A 60 -6.82 14.47 -6.76
CA GLY A 60 -7.30 13.68 -7.90
C GLY A 60 -7.18 12.16 -7.75
N LYS A 61 -6.83 11.62 -6.57
CA LYS A 61 -6.75 10.16 -6.32
C LYS A 61 -8.05 9.44 -6.73
N LEU A 62 -7.90 8.42 -7.58
CA LEU A 62 -8.94 7.42 -7.85
C LEU A 62 -8.63 6.14 -7.06
N LYS A 63 -9.60 5.61 -6.33
CA LYS A 63 -9.46 4.35 -5.57
C LYS A 63 -9.74 3.14 -6.47
N LEU A 64 -8.78 2.82 -7.32
CA LEU A 64 -8.84 1.71 -8.26
C LEU A 64 -7.61 0.81 -8.10
N ILE A 65 -7.78 -0.48 -8.37
CA ILE A 65 -6.69 -1.45 -8.46
C ILE A 65 -5.60 -0.95 -9.43
N LEU A 66 -6.02 -0.37 -10.57
CA LEU A 66 -5.14 0.24 -11.57
C LEU A 66 -4.24 1.33 -10.96
N SER A 67 -4.81 2.22 -10.15
CA SER A 67 -4.08 3.33 -9.52
C SER A 67 -3.00 2.77 -8.59
N GLY A 68 -3.34 1.78 -7.76
CA GLY A 68 -2.36 1.12 -6.88
C GLY A 68 -1.19 0.48 -7.64
N PHE A 69 -1.43 -0.10 -8.83
CA PHE A 69 -0.34 -0.61 -9.67
C PHE A 69 0.57 0.50 -10.17
N HIS A 70 0.02 1.60 -10.70
CA HIS A 70 0.83 2.73 -11.14
C HIS A 70 1.64 3.32 -9.97
N GLU A 71 1.00 3.47 -8.81
CA GLU A 71 1.64 4.02 -7.62
C GLU A 71 2.83 3.17 -7.18
N GLY A 72 2.66 1.85 -7.16
CA GLY A 72 3.74 0.92 -6.86
C GLY A 72 4.92 1.03 -7.82
N THR A 73 4.69 1.30 -9.10
CA THR A 73 5.79 1.43 -10.09
C THR A 73 6.70 2.63 -9.84
N LEU A 74 6.15 3.75 -9.38
CA LEU A 74 6.96 4.93 -9.06
C LEU A 74 7.63 4.78 -7.69
N MET A 75 6.86 4.32 -6.70
CA MET A 75 7.34 4.11 -5.33
C MET A 75 8.57 3.20 -5.29
N VAL A 76 8.54 2.06 -5.97
CA VAL A 76 9.65 1.09 -5.92
C VAL A 76 10.94 1.66 -6.49
N GLN A 77 10.87 2.59 -7.46
CA GLN A 77 12.08 3.24 -7.99
C GLN A 77 12.70 4.21 -6.99
N SER A 78 11.89 4.94 -6.23
CA SER A 78 12.38 5.81 -5.16
C SER A 78 12.95 4.99 -4.01
N ALA A 79 12.22 3.96 -3.56
CA ALA A 79 12.68 3.04 -2.53
C ALA A 79 14.00 2.34 -2.91
N PHE A 80 14.16 1.91 -4.17
CA PHE A 80 15.40 1.31 -4.64
C PHE A 80 16.59 2.27 -4.50
N LYS A 81 16.44 3.54 -4.90
CA LYS A 81 17.50 4.55 -4.78
C LYS A 81 17.80 4.88 -3.32
N TYR A 82 16.78 4.87 -2.46
CA TYR A 82 16.94 5.08 -1.03
C TYR A 82 17.77 3.96 -0.38
N ILE A 83 17.50 2.69 -0.74
CA ILE A 83 18.19 1.51 -0.20
C ILE A 83 19.59 1.34 -0.81
N TYR A 84 19.74 1.60 -2.11
CA TYR A 84 20.97 1.39 -2.86
C TYR A 84 21.43 2.68 -3.57
N PRO A 85 21.94 3.68 -2.83
CA PRO A 85 22.27 4.99 -3.39
C PRO A 85 23.36 4.94 -4.49
N ASP A 86 24.27 3.97 -4.40
CA ASP A 86 25.38 3.80 -5.36
C ASP A 86 25.01 2.88 -6.54
N ALA A 87 23.87 2.18 -6.47
CA ALA A 87 23.46 1.26 -7.53
C ALA A 87 22.78 2.01 -8.68
N LYS A 88 23.13 1.66 -9.91
CA LYS A 88 22.44 2.17 -11.10
C LYS A 88 21.28 1.25 -11.46
N LEU A 89 20.05 1.75 -11.33
CA LEU A 89 18.86 1.03 -11.77
C LEU A 89 18.80 1.01 -13.31
N SER A 90 18.98 -0.17 -13.89
CA SER A 90 18.80 -0.38 -15.34
C SER A 90 17.34 -0.70 -15.63
N PHE A 91 16.64 0.20 -16.33
CA PHE A 91 15.28 -0.05 -16.78
C PHE A 91 15.29 -1.05 -17.95
N LYS A 92 14.57 -2.17 -17.80
CA LYS A 92 14.45 -3.20 -18.82
C LYS A 92 12.97 -3.50 -19.05
N TYR A 93 12.58 -3.57 -20.33
CA TYR A 93 11.24 -4.02 -20.68
C TYR A 93 11.10 -5.51 -20.35
N THR A 94 10.02 -5.88 -19.68
CA THR A 94 9.74 -7.27 -19.30
C THR A 94 9.61 -8.18 -20.53
N THR A 95 9.18 -7.64 -21.66
CA THR A 95 9.12 -8.32 -22.98
C THR A 95 10.48 -8.74 -23.52
N VAL A 96 11.57 -8.12 -23.06
CA VAL A 96 12.95 -8.43 -23.49
C VAL A 96 13.69 -9.27 -22.45
N ALA A 97 13.35 -9.14 -21.17
CA ALA A 97 14.07 -9.79 -20.07
C ALA A 97 13.82 -11.31 -19.95
N GLY A 98 12.73 -11.84 -20.51
CA GLY A 98 12.43 -13.28 -20.43
C GLY A 98 12.11 -13.77 -19.00
N VAL A 99 12.12 -15.09 -18.79
CA VAL A 99 11.71 -15.75 -17.53
C VAL A 99 12.88 -16.01 -16.57
N ASN A 100 14.11 -16.00 -17.09
CA ASN A 100 15.31 -16.21 -16.26
C ASN A 100 15.68 -14.87 -15.62
N GLY A 101 15.35 -14.73 -14.34
CA GLY A 101 15.58 -13.53 -13.53
C GLY A 101 17.07 -13.21 -13.31
N PHE A 102 17.30 -12.04 -12.73
CA PHE A 102 18.61 -11.41 -12.49
C PHE A 102 19.62 -12.35 -11.81
N GLU A 103 20.72 -12.68 -12.52
CA GLU A 103 22.01 -13.05 -11.90
C GLU A 103 22.72 -11.80 -11.35
#